data_AF-A0A9D8HQI4-F1
#
_entry.id   AF-A0A9D8HQI4-F1
#
_cell.length_a   1.000
_cell.length_b   1.000
_cell.length_c   1.000
_cell.angle_alpha   90.00
_cell.angle_beta   90.00
_cell.angle_gamma   90.00
#
_symmetry.space_group_name_H-M   'P 1'
#
loop_
_entity.id
_entity.type
_entity.pdbx_description
1 polymer ?
#
loop_
_entity_poly.entity_id
_entity_poly.type
_entity_poly.pdbx_seq_one_letter_code
_entity_poly.pdbx_strand_id
1 'polypeptide(L)'
;MQLLPDDYIPFVKPEVGCTTIPTILGSEVYFPEKFDNYSTVKEPIINSIEGLEKLDFPQTKEDIKKRGLMPLNLEKINYYQRITAGAIDMTGFDIGGVMCGSVDIMDSNLFYISLISEKEKMLQYLDKLSSLYINVQDILTEEIGDINKMMNIDWDISWYPEGHKGYVSDDPCANFGPDTFEIFSKPFNKRIYDRFGYGGFHNCGPHPCASNYIDYGNNKLKAINCSLQYTYKEIEYFMDSFKGREVILYFLFEEEFYDCKRALELYRELAEKGSMRNLVCIPSYPLDSSVYSDSEIRDIYNEFLKVSIDYKDSLKLKANNL
;
A
#
# COMPACT_ATOMS: atom_id res chain seq x y z
N MET A 1 24.12 -9.90 11.25
CA MET A 1 23.19 -8.85 11.70
C MET A 1 23.11 -8.82 13.21
N GLN A 2 23.83 -7.89 13.82
CA GLN A 2 23.62 -7.55 15.23
C GLN A 2 22.38 -6.67 15.34
N LEU A 3 21.57 -6.86 16.39
CA LEU A 3 20.36 -6.04 16.62
C LEU A 3 20.72 -4.55 16.72
N LEU A 4 19.87 -3.69 16.15
CA LEU A 4 19.91 -2.25 16.39
C LEU A 4 19.32 -1.97 17.79
N PRO A 5 19.85 -1.01 18.55
CA PRO A 5 19.31 -0.64 19.86
C PRO A 5 18.06 0.25 19.69
N ASP A 6 17.01 -0.29 19.08
CA ASP A 6 15.78 0.43 18.76
C ASP A 6 14.53 -0.43 18.95
N ASP A 7 13.37 0.23 18.96
CA ASP A 7 12.05 -0.37 18.85
C ASP A 7 11.81 -0.79 17.39
N TYR A 8 12.31 -1.97 17.00
CA TYR A 8 12.04 -2.54 15.68
C TYR A 8 10.95 -3.62 15.76
N ILE A 9 10.11 -3.67 14.74
CA ILE A 9 9.10 -4.73 14.57
C ILE A 9 9.65 -5.68 13.51
N PRO A 10 10.17 -6.87 13.89
CA PRO A 10 10.61 -7.83 12.90
C PRO A 10 9.39 -8.39 12.17
N PHE A 11 9.42 -8.37 10.84
CA PHE A 11 8.37 -8.95 10.03
C PHE A 11 8.94 -9.67 8.80
N VAL A 12 8.09 -10.49 8.18
CA VAL A 12 8.35 -11.10 6.88
C VAL A 12 7.37 -10.56 5.85
N LYS A 13 7.88 -10.22 4.67
CA LYS A 13 7.06 -9.87 3.50
C LYS A 13 6.96 -11.07 2.55
N PRO A 14 5.84 -11.81 2.49
CA PRO A 14 5.69 -13.02 1.66
C PRO A 14 5.41 -12.67 0.18
N GLU A 15 6.25 -11.84 -0.44
CA GLU A 15 6.01 -11.26 -1.76
C GLU A 15 6.09 -12.30 -2.89
N VAL A 16 5.13 -12.26 -3.81
CA VAL A 16 5.14 -13.01 -5.09
C VAL A 16 5.03 -12.06 -6.28
N GLY A 17 4.57 -10.82 -6.06
CA GLY A 17 4.22 -9.84 -7.08
C GLY A 17 2.77 -9.37 -6.93
N CYS A 18 2.42 -8.28 -7.61
CA CYS A 18 1.17 -7.55 -7.41
C CYS A 18 -0.04 -8.04 -8.22
N THR A 19 0.08 -9.14 -8.98
CA THR A 19 -0.94 -9.56 -9.97
C THR A 19 -1.87 -10.69 -9.50
N THR A 20 -1.99 -10.88 -8.19
CA THR A 20 -2.81 -11.98 -7.65
C THR A 20 -4.27 -11.87 -8.06
N ILE A 21 -4.86 -10.68 -7.96
CA ILE A 21 -6.28 -10.45 -8.30
C ILE A 21 -6.57 -10.66 -9.79
N PRO A 22 -5.84 -10.03 -10.73
CA PRO A 22 -6.09 -10.27 -12.16
C PRO A 22 -5.88 -11.74 -12.55
N THR A 23 -4.89 -12.43 -11.97
CA THR A 23 -4.65 -13.86 -12.28
C THR A 23 -5.75 -14.79 -11.76
N ILE A 24 -6.43 -14.45 -10.66
CA ILE A 24 -7.64 -15.19 -10.21
C ILE A 24 -8.75 -15.12 -11.28
N LEU A 25 -8.85 -14.00 -12.00
CA LEU A 25 -9.85 -13.77 -13.05
C LEU A 25 -9.40 -14.24 -14.44
N GLY A 26 -8.21 -14.83 -14.54
CA GLY A 26 -7.71 -15.49 -15.76
C GLY A 26 -6.64 -14.71 -16.52
N SER A 27 -6.11 -13.60 -16.00
CA SER A 27 -4.96 -12.95 -16.62
C SER A 27 -3.71 -13.83 -16.56
N GLU A 28 -2.92 -13.84 -17.63
CA GLU A 28 -1.59 -14.47 -17.65
C GLU A 28 -0.59 -13.58 -16.92
N VAL A 29 0.14 -14.14 -15.96
CA VAL A 29 1.24 -13.44 -15.28
C VAL A 29 2.48 -13.37 -16.18
N TYR A 30 3.16 -12.24 -16.15
CA TYR A 30 4.46 -12.00 -16.75
C TYR A 30 5.46 -11.60 -15.66
N PHE A 31 6.53 -12.37 -15.54
CA PHE A 31 7.69 -12.06 -14.72
C PHE A 31 8.82 -11.58 -15.63
N PRO A 32 9.19 -10.28 -15.58
CA PRO A 32 10.26 -9.77 -16.41
C PRO A 32 11.61 -10.44 -16.07
N GLU A 33 12.52 -10.52 -17.03
CA GLU A 33 13.81 -11.21 -16.86
C GLU A 33 14.74 -10.57 -15.81
N LYS A 34 14.50 -9.30 -15.45
CA LYS A 34 15.21 -8.60 -14.38
C LYS A 34 14.41 -8.70 -13.08
N PHE A 35 15.07 -9.17 -12.02
CA PHE A 35 14.51 -9.45 -10.70
C PHE A 35 13.86 -8.23 -10.03
N ASP A 36 14.24 -7.03 -10.46
CA ASP A 36 13.83 -5.76 -9.87
C ASP A 36 12.47 -5.26 -10.39
N ASN A 37 11.90 -5.94 -11.40
CA ASN A 37 10.58 -5.62 -11.89
C ASN A 37 9.55 -6.53 -11.22
N TYR A 38 8.60 -5.93 -10.51
CA TYR A 38 7.40 -6.60 -10.01
C TYR A 38 6.67 -7.34 -11.15
N SER A 39 6.00 -8.45 -10.82
CA SER A 39 5.17 -9.17 -11.81
C SER A 39 4.15 -8.21 -12.42
N THR A 40 3.83 -8.38 -13.70
CA THR A 40 2.70 -7.69 -14.34
C THR A 40 1.83 -8.70 -15.07
N VAL A 41 0.67 -8.28 -15.58
CA VAL A 41 -0.11 -9.11 -16.49
C VAL A 41 0.48 -8.99 -17.89
N LYS A 42 0.40 -10.06 -18.66
CA LYS A 42 0.94 -10.07 -20.02
C LYS A 42 0.13 -9.21 -20.98
N GLU A 43 -1.20 -9.29 -20.89
CA GLU A 43 -2.17 -8.55 -21.69
C GLU A 43 -3.47 -8.40 -20.88
N PRO A 44 -4.24 -7.31 -21.07
CA PRO A 44 -5.56 -7.17 -20.47
C PRO A 44 -6.54 -8.20 -21.03
N ILE A 45 -7.33 -8.80 -20.14
CA ILE A 45 -8.34 -9.81 -20.52
C ILE A 45 -9.69 -9.17 -20.91
N ILE A 46 -9.87 -7.87 -20.65
CA ILE A 46 -11.06 -7.09 -21.02
C ILE A 46 -10.71 -5.97 -21.99
N ASN A 47 -11.17 -6.12 -23.22
CA ASN A 47 -10.95 -5.19 -24.33
C ASN A 47 -12.25 -4.54 -24.84
N SER A 48 -13.39 -4.78 -24.18
CA SER A 48 -14.64 -4.04 -24.38
C SER A 48 -15.45 -4.01 -23.08
N ILE A 49 -16.33 -3.00 -22.91
CA ILE A 49 -17.12 -2.86 -21.68
C ILE A 49 -18.08 -4.05 -21.46
N GLU A 50 -18.61 -4.64 -22.53
CA GLU A 50 -19.45 -5.85 -22.48
C GLU A 50 -18.68 -7.07 -21.99
N GLY A 51 -17.35 -7.04 -22.08
CA GLY A 51 -16.49 -8.08 -21.52
C GLY A 51 -16.65 -8.22 -20.00
N LEU A 52 -16.95 -7.13 -19.29
CA LEU A 52 -17.07 -7.14 -17.82
C LEU A 52 -18.17 -8.09 -17.32
N GLU A 53 -19.25 -8.24 -18.08
CA GLU A 53 -20.36 -9.13 -17.74
C GLU A 53 -19.99 -10.62 -17.87
N LYS A 54 -18.93 -10.91 -18.65
CA LYS A 54 -18.46 -12.28 -18.94
C LYS A 54 -17.30 -12.71 -18.05
N LEU A 55 -16.80 -11.82 -17.18
CA LEU A 55 -15.76 -12.17 -16.21
C LEU A 55 -16.25 -13.27 -15.27
N ASP A 56 -15.49 -14.35 -15.18
CA ASP A 56 -15.77 -15.46 -14.28
C ASP A 56 -15.25 -15.14 -12.86
N PHE A 57 -16.08 -14.47 -12.06
CA PHE A 57 -15.79 -14.25 -10.66
C PHE A 57 -15.96 -15.57 -9.87
N PRO A 58 -14.96 -15.99 -9.07
CA PRO A 58 -15.09 -17.16 -8.23
C PRO A 58 -16.19 -16.97 -7.19
N GLN A 59 -16.95 -18.03 -6.94
CA GLN A 59 -18.15 -17.96 -6.08
C GLN A 59 -17.86 -18.30 -4.61
N THR A 60 -16.70 -18.90 -4.32
CA THR A 60 -16.34 -19.36 -2.97
C THR A 60 -14.87 -19.09 -2.65
N LYS A 61 -14.54 -18.98 -1.36
CA LYS A 61 -13.13 -18.88 -0.91
C LYS A 61 -12.30 -20.08 -1.36
N GLU A 62 -12.86 -21.29 -1.32
CA GLU A 62 -12.17 -22.51 -1.78
C GLU A 62 -11.85 -22.52 -3.28
N ASP A 63 -12.67 -21.85 -4.09
CA ASP A 63 -12.39 -21.64 -5.50
C ASP A 63 -11.27 -20.59 -5.68
N ILE A 64 -11.34 -19.48 -4.95
CA ILE A 64 -10.29 -18.44 -4.93
C ILE A 64 -8.91 -19.04 -4.60
N LYS A 65 -8.83 -19.87 -3.55
CA LYS A 65 -7.57 -20.51 -3.09
C LYS A 65 -6.86 -21.34 -4.18
N LYS A 66 -7.58 -21.76 -5.23
CA LYS A 66 -7.08 -22.64 -6.29
C LYS A 66 -6.74 -21.92 -7.60
N ARG A 67 -7.02 -20.62 -7.71
CA ARG A 67 -6.90 -19.85 -8.95
C ARG A 67 -5.68 -18.91 -8.95
N GLY A 68 -5.17 -18.62 -10.13
CA GLY A 68 -4.10 -17.64 -10.34
C GLY A 68 -2.89 -17.88 -9.45
N LEU A 69 -2.36 -16.81 -8.86
CA LEU A 69 -1.22 -16.86 -7.94
C LEU A 69 -1.57 -17.26 -6.49
N MET A 70 -2.86 -17.44 -6.15
CA MET A 70 -3.25 -17.77 -4.77
C MET A 70 -2.56 -19.01 -4.20
N PRO A 71 -2.44 -20.15 -4.90
CA PRO A 71 -1.72 -21.31 -4.37
C PRO A 71 -0.28 -20.99 -3.96
N LEU A 72 0.44 -20.20 -4.76
CA LEU A 72 1.83 -19.83 -4.49
C LEU A 72 1.94 -18.84 -3.32
N ASN A 73 1.03 -17.87 -3.24
CA ASN A 73 0.96 -16.95 -2.09
C ASN A 73 0.72 -17.72 -0.78
N LEU A 74 -0.24 -18.65 -0.78
CA LEU A 74 -0.56 -19.48 0.38
C LEU A 74 0.58 -20.42 0.74
N GLU A 75 1.30 -20.98 -0.24
CA GLU A 75 2.50 -21.78 0.00
C GLU A 75 3.57 -20.95 0.72
N LYS A 76 3.83 -19.71 0.26
CA LYS A 76 4.81 -18.82 0.91
C LYS A 76 4.40 -18.45 2.33
N ILE A 77 3.14 -18.10 2.57
CA ILE A 77 2.64 -17.81 3.92
C ILE A 77 2.87 -19.01 4.85
N ASN A 78 2.44 -20.19 4.42
CA ASN A 78 2.60 -21.43 5.19
C ASN A 78 4.07 -21.79 5.42
N TYR A 79 4.94 -21.52 4.45
CA TYR A 79 6.39 -21.66 4.60
C TYR A 79 6.91 -20.75 5.72
N TYR A 80 6.58 -19.46 5.69
CA TYR A 80 7.07 -18.49 6.67
C TYR A 80 6.53 -18.72 8.06
N GLN A 81 5.23 -19.01 8.21
CA GLN A 81 4.65 -19.37 9.50
C GLN A 81 5.35 -20.60 10.11
N ARG A 82 5.67 -21.61 9.28
CA ARG A 82 6.37 -22.81 9.74
C ARG A 82 7.79 -22.53 10.20
N ILE A 83 8.59 -21.79 9.41
CA ILE A 83 10.00 -21.56 9.77
C ILE A 83 10.15 -20.58 10.94
N THR A 84 9.21 -19.66 11.11
CA THR A 84 9.20 -18.69 12.21
C THR A 84 8.47 -19.22 13.46
N ALA A 85 7.83 -20.39 13.35
CA ALA A 85 6.89 -20.91 14.35
C ALA A 85 5.80 -19.87 14.75
N GLY A 86 5.46 -18.95 13.83
CA GLY A 86 4.50 -17.87 14.06
C GLY A 86 4.95 -16.81 15.08
N ALA A 87 6.26 -16.68 15.31
CA ALA A 87 6.87 -15.72 16.23
C ALA A 87 7.31 -14.40 15.58
N ILE A 88 7.27 -14.32 14.24
CA ILE A 88 7.59 -13.12 13.47
C ILE A 88 6.31 -12.71 12.73
N ASP A 89 5.96 -11.43 12.83
CA ASP A 89 4.79 -10.89 12.15
C ASP A 89 4.97 -10.91 10.63
N MET A 90 3.88 -10.75 9.88
CA MET A 90 3.93 -10.78 8.43
C MET A 90 3.17 -9.61 7.81
N THR A 91 3.59 -9.14 6.64
CA THR A 91 2.68 -8.35 5.80
C THR A 91 1.71 -9.28 5.08
N GLY A 92 0.70 -8.72 4.43
CA GLY A 92 0.06 -9.41 3.31
C GLY A 92 0.98 -9.54 2.10
N PHE A 93 0.47 -10.18 1.05
CA PHE A 93 1.07 -10.13 -0.29
C PHE A 93 0.44 -9.01 -1.10
N ASP A 94 1.17 -8.50 -2.09
CA ASP A 94 0.69 -7.38 -2.90
C ASP A 94 -0.51 -7.81 -3.75
N ILE A 95 -1.64 -7.14 -3.51
CA ILE A 95 -2.85 -7.27 -4.33
C ILE A 95 -3.29 -5.93 -4.95
N GLY A 96 -2.55 -4.86 -4.68
CA GLY A 96 -2.97 -3.49 -4.98
C GLY A 96 -4.33 -3.13 -4.38
N GLY A 97 -5.01 -2.14 -4.96
CA GLY A 97 -6.43 -1.88 -4.68
C GLY A 97 -7.31 -2.12 -5.88
N VAL A 98 -8.62 -1.97 -5.67
CA VAL A 98 -9.66 -2.29 -6.65
C VAL A 98 -9.42 -1.58 -8.00
N MET A 99 -8.96 -0.32 -7.95
CA MET A 99 -8.64 0.44 -9.15
C MET A 99 -7.36 -0.06 -9.83
N CYS A 100 -6.32 -0.40 -9.07
CA CYS A 100 -5.09 -1.00 -9.61
C CYS A 100 -5.42 -2.31 -10.36
N GLY A 101 -6.13 -3.22 -9.70
CA GLY A 101 -6.56 -4.47 -10.32
C GLY A 101 -7.43 -4.26 -11.56
N SER A 102 -8.25 -3.20 -11.60
CA SER A 102 -9.04 -2.87 -12.79
C SER A 102 -8.18 -2.49 -13.99
N VAL A 103 -7.09 -1.73 -13.76
CA VAL A 103 -6.13 -1.36 -14.82
C VAL A 103 -5.35 -2.57 -15.34
N ASP A 104 -5.09 -3.58 -14.50
CA ASP A 104 -4.49 -4.83 -14.95
C ASP A 104 -5.48 -5.75 -15.70
N ILE A 105 -6.77 -5.71 -15.36
CA ILE A 105 -7.79 -6.56 -15.98
C ILE A 105 -8.24 -6.00 -17.33
N MET A 106 -8.31 -4.67 -17.46
CA MET A 106 -8.87 -3.96 -18.61
C MET A 106 -7.79 -3.26 -19.43
N ASP A 107 -8.03 -3.10 -20.73
CA ASP A 107 -7.27 -2.15 -21.52
C ASP A 107 -7.33 -0.76 -20.86
N SER A 108 -6.18 -0.10 -20.70
CA SER A 108 -6.11 1.12 -19.89
C SER A 108 -6.93 2.28 -20.50
N ASN A 109 -6.99 2.40 -21.83
CA ASN A 109 -7.83 3.41 -22.47
C ASN A 109 -9.31 3.10 -22.24
N LEU A 110 -9.70 1.84 -22.39
CA LEU A 110 -11.04 1.39 -22.08
C LEU A 110 -11.41 1.71 -20.63
N PHE A 111 -10.54 1.40 -19.67
CA PHE A 111 -10.77 1.68 -18.25
C PHE A 111 -11.08 3.16 -18.01
N TYR A 112 -10.19 4.07 -18.41
CA TYR A 112 -10.38 5.51 -18.16
C TYR A 112 -11.57 6.10 -18.92
N ILE A 113 -11.81 5.69 -20.16
CA ILE A 113 -13.00 6.14 -20.93
C ILE A 113 -14.28 5.65 -20.25
N SER A 114 -14.29 4.40 -19.76
CA SER A 114 -15.47 3.78 -19.14
C SER A 114 -15.87 4.44 -17.82
N LEU A 115 -14.93 5.01 -17.05
CA LEU A 115 -15.26 5.81 -15.87
C LEU A 115 -16.13 7.03 -16.21
N ILE A 116 -16.04 7.53 -17.46
CA ILE A 116 -16.81 8.68 -17.94
C ILE A 116 -18.10 8.21 -18.65
N SER A 117 -17.98 7.27 -19.58
CA SER A 117 -19.09 6.91 -20.48
C SER A 117 -19.99 5.78 -19.97
N GLU A 118 -19.51 4.93 -19.06
CA GLU A 118 -20.16 3.67 -18.65
C GLU A 118 -20.27 3.54 -17.12
N LYS A 119 -20.56 4.66 -16.45
CA LYS A 119 -20.57 4.79 -14.98
C LYS A 119 -21.28 3.63 -14.26
N GLU A 120 -22.49 3.27 -14.67
CA GLU A 120 -23.27 2.24 -13.99
C GLU A 120 -22.63 0.85 -14.09
N LYS A 121 -22.10 0.49 -15.27
CA LYS A 121 -21.41 -0.78 -15.47
C LYS A 121 -20.11 -0.84 -14.69
N MET A 122 -19.35 0.26 -14.66
CA MET A 122 -18.12 0.35 -13.86
C MET A 122 -18.42 0.20 -12.37
N LEU A 123 -19.46 0.86 -11.84
CA LEU A 123 -19.83 0.71 -10.42
C LEU A 123 -20.23 -0.74 -10.08
N GLN A 124 -20.98 -1.42 -10.94
CA GLN A 124 -21.34 -2.82 -10.75
C GLN A 124 -20.12 -3.76 -10.80
N TYR A 125 -19.18 -3.49 -11.70
CA TYR A 125 -17.94 -4.24 -11.81
C TYR A 125 -17.05 -4.05 -10.57
N LEU A 126 -16.82 -2.81 -10.15
CA LEU A 126 -16.02 -2.48 -8.97
C LEU A 126 -16.64 -3.05 -7.69
N ASP A 127 -17.97 -3.17 -7.62
CA ASP A 127 -18.67 -3.83 -6.51
C ASP A 127 -18.36 -5.33 -6.41
N LYS A 128 -18.32 -6.03 -7.56
CA LYS A 128 -17.90 -7.43 -7.62
C LYS A 128 -16.41 -7.59 -7.32
N LEU A 129 -15.57 -6.72 -7.90
CA LEU A 129 -14.13 -6.76 -7.71
C LEU A 129 -13.73 -6.50 -6.25
N SER A 130 -14.29 -5.48 -5.62
CA SER A 130 -14.04 -5.21 -4.19
C SER A 130 -14.48 -6.36 -3.27
N SER A 131 -15.54 -7.09 -3.64
CA SER A 131 -15.93 -8.32 -2.94
C SER A 131 -14.86 -9.42 -3.07
N LEU A 132 -14.24 -9.56 -4.24
CA LEU A 132 -13.12 -10.48 -4.44
C LEU A 132 -11.89 -10.09 -3.60
N TYR A 133 -11.53 -8.80 -3.57
CA TYR A 133 -10.44 -8.28 -2.72
C TYR A 133 -10.66 -8.63 -1.25
N ILE A 134 -11.86 -8.36 -0.73
CA ILE A 134 -12.21 -8.69 0.66
C ILE A 134 -12.09 -10.19 0.93
N ASN A 135 -12.55 -11.04 0.00
CA ASN A 135 -12.45 -12.49 0.17
C ASN A 135 -10.99 -12.99 0.16
N VAL A 136 -10.12 -12.40 -0.68
CA VAL A 136 -8.69 -12.73 -0.72
C VAL A 136 -8.00 -12.32 0.58
N GLN A 137 -8.27 -11.11 1.08
CA GLN A 137 -7.74 -10.63 2.36
C GLN A 137 -8.27 -11.44 3.53
N ASP A 138 -9.55 -11.81 3.53
CA ASP A 138 -10.12 -12.72 4.53
C ASP A 138 -9.38 -14.06 4.52
N ILE A 139 -9.16 -14.68 3.35
CA ILE A 139 -8.39 -15.94 3.22
C ILE A 139 -6.99 -15.77 3.83
N LEU A 140 -6.29 -14.69 3.48
CA LEU A 140 -4.98 -14.39 4.02
C LEU A 140 -4.99 -14.27 5.55
N THR A 141 -5.96 -13.53 6.11
CA THR A 141 -6.09 -13.38 7.58
C THR A 141 -6.43 -14.69 8.27
N GLU A 142 -7.25 -15.56 7.64
CA GLU A 142 -7.60 -16.89 8.14
C GLU A 142 -6.38 -17.82 8.16
N GLU A 143 -5.55 -17.78 7.11
CA GLU A 143 -4.33 -18.60 7.00
C GLU A 143 -3.26 -18.13 8.00
N ILE A 144 -3.14 -16.81 8.22
CA ILE A 144 -2.27 -16.27 9.27
C ILE A 144 -2.80 -16.61 10.67
N GLY A 145 -4.11 -16.71 10.82
CA GLY A 145 -4.82 -17.15 12.03
C GLY A 145 -5.09 -16.03 13.04
N ASP A 146 -4.41 -14.89 12.91
CA ASP A 146 -4.65 -13.69 13.71
C ASP A 146 -4.21 -12.45 12.93
N ILE A 147 -5.15 -11.55 12.64
CA ILE A 147 -4.88 -10.29 11.92
C ILE A 147 -3.92 -9.37 12.70
N ASN A 148 -3.79 -9.53 14.02
CA ASN A 148 -2.86 -8.72 14.81
C ASN A 148 -1.40 -9.16 14.65
N LYS A 149 -1.15 -10.37 14.13
CA LYS A 149 0.17 -10.82 13.68
C LYS A 149 0.53 -10.31 12.29
N MET A 150 -0.33 -9.47 11.71
CA MET A 150 -0.07 -8.82 10.44
C MET A 150 0.37 -7.38 10.66
N MET A 151 1.34 -6.90 9.89
CA MET A 151 1.71 -5.48 9.86
C MET A 151 0.53 -4.63 9.37
N ASN A 152 -0.08 -5.10 8.29
CA ASN A 152 -1.32 -4.65 7.67
C ASN A 152 -1.80 -5.79 6.73
N ILE A 153 -2.98 -5.65 6.13
CA ILE A 153 -3.57 -6.72 5.28
C ILE A 153 -2.99 -6.85 3.87
N ASP A 154 -1.98 -6.05 3.52
CA ASP A 154 -1.41 -5.94 2.17
C ASP A 154 0.13 -5.85 2.24
N TRP A 155 0.80 -5.43 1.17
CA TRP A 155 2.26 -5.47 1.03
C TRP A 155 3.05 -4.43 1.81
N ASP A 156 2.41 -3.36 2.31
CA ASP A 156 3.11 -2.23 2.93
C ASP A 156 3.99 -2.70 4.09
N ILE A 157 5.19 -2.13 4.19
CA ILE A 157 6.16 -2.50 5.23
C ILE A 157 5.94 -1.73 6.53
N SER A 158 5.00 -0.78 6.53
CA SER A 158 4.62 -0.03 7.72
C SER A 158 3.72 -0.86 8.64
N TRP A 159 3.95 -0.75 9.95
CA TRP A 159 3.07 -1.33 10.96
C TRP A 159 1.86 -0.43 11.19
N TYR A 160 0.66 -1.02 11.18
CA TYR A 160 -0.57 -0.35 11.63
C TYR A 160 -1.12 -0.99 12.91
N PRO A 161 -1.74 -0.20 13.80
CA PRO A 161 -2.22 -0.70 15.09
C PRO A 161 -3.39 -1.67 14.95
N GLU A 162 -3.63 -2.42 16.02
CA GLU A 162 -4.77 -3.32 16.17
C GLU A 162 -6.08 -2.57 15.92
N GLY A 163 -7.01 -3.19 15.18
CA GLY A 163 -8.24 -2.54 14.72
C GLY A 163 -8.09 -1.55 13.56
N HIS A 164 -6.86 -1.33 13.07
CA HIS A 164 -6.54 -0.44 11.95
C HIS A 164 -5.66 -1.12 10.90
N LYS A 165 -5.85 -2.42 10.65
CA LYS A 165 -5.00 -3.21 9.74
C LYS A 165 -5.34 -3.03 8.27
N GLY A 166 -6.47 -2.42 7.95
CA GLY A 166 -6.91 -2.20 6.57
C GLY A 166 -5.98 -1.27 5.79
N TYR A 167 -5.70 -1.64 4.56
CA TYR A 167 -4.84 -0.92 3.63
C TYR A 167 -5.40 -1.03 2.22
N VAL A 168 -5.19 0.01 1.41
CA VAL A 168 -5.53 0.02 -0.02
C VAL A 168 -4.49 0.83 -0.78
N SER A 169 -3.96 0.26 -1.87
CA SER A 169 -3.19 1.00 -2.88
C SER A 169 -4.10 1.47 -4.02
N ASP A 170 -3.98 2.72 -4.46
CA ASP A 170 -4.77 3.27 -5.56
C ASP A 170 -3.91 4.23 -6.40
N ASP A 171 -2.86 3.70 -7.02
CA ASP A 171 -2.01 4.47 -7.94
C ASP A 171 -2.76 5.04 -9.16
N PRO A 172 -3.80 4.39 -9.72
CA PRO A 172 -4.57 4.96 -10.81
C PRO A 172 -5.20 6.31 -10.46
N CYS A 173 -5.42 6.63 -9.18
CA CYS A 173 -5.94 7.94 -8.78
C CYS A 173 -5.02 9.12 -9.09
N ALA A 174 -3.76 8.86 -9.46
CA ALA A 174 -2.87 9.86 -10.04
C ALA A 174 -3.36 10.40 -11.40
N ASN A 175 -4.23 9.66 -12.11
CA ASN A 175 -4.67 9.98 -13.47
C ASN A 175 -6.05 10.63 -13.55
N PHE A 176 -6.74 10.84 -12.42
CA PHE A 176 -8.06 11.47 -12.40
C PHE A 176 -8.23 12.41 -11.21
N GLY A 177 -9.25 13.25 -11.27
CA GLY A 177 -9.51 14.26 -10.25
C GLY A 177 -10.33 13.75 -9.04
N PRO A 178 -10.45 14.58 -8.00
CA PRO A 178 -11.19 14.27 -6.76
C PRO A 178 -12.61 13.75 -6.98
N ASP A 179 -13.34 14.28 -7.97
CA ASP A 179 -14.73 13.86 -8.25
C ASP A 179 -14.80 12.39 -8.72
N THR A 180 -13.85 11.96 -9.55
CA THR A 180 -13.74 10.56 -9.99
C THR A 180 -13.36 9.67 -8.82
N PHE A 181 -12.42 10.11 -7.96
CA PHE A 181 -12.02 9.37 -6.77
C PHE A 181 -13.20 9.15 -5.81
N GLU A 182 -14.01 10.18 -5.54
CA GLU A 182 -15.19 10.08 -4.67
C GLU A 182 -16.24 9.09 -5.20
N ILE A 183 -16.36 8.95 -6.52
CA ILE A 183 -17.33 8.04 -7.14
C ILE A 183 -16.81 6.61 -7.26
N PHE A 184 -15.56 6.44 -7.70
CA PHE A 184 -15.05 5.14 -8.18
C PHE A 184 -13.95 4.53 -7.31
N SER A 185 -13.25 5.30 -6.49
CA SER A 185 -12.22 4.76 -5.58
C SER A 185 -12.79 4.62 -4.18
N LYS A 186 -13.21 5.77 -3.62
CA LYS A 186 -13.52 5.91 -2.20
C LYS A 186 -14.60 4.95 -1.69
N PRO A 187 -15.72 4.71 -2.39
CA PRO A 187 -16.75 3.79 -1.89
C PRO A 187 -16.23 2.36 -1.75
N PHE A 188 -15.36 1.92 -2.66
CA PHE A 188 -14.84 0.56 -2.67
C PHE A 188 -13.65 0.39 -1.71
N ASN A 189 -12.80 1.41 -1.58
CA ASN A 189 -11.77 1.45 -0.54
C ASN A 189 -12.42 1.39 0.85
N LYS A 190 -13.53 2.12 1.04
CA LYS A 190 -14.32 2.10 2.28
C LYS A 190 -14.79 0.70 2.65
N ARG A 191 -15.19 -0.13 1.69
CA ARG A 191 -15.64 -1.51 1.96
C ARG A 191 -14.52 -2.36 2.58
N ILE A 192 -13.29 -2.17 2.12
CA ILE A 192 -12.10 -2.83 2.68
C ILE A 192 -11.84 -2.29 4.10
N TYR A 193 -11.85 -0.98 4.29
CA TYR A 193 -11.63 -0.37 5.60
C TYR A 193 -12.71 -0.72 6.63
N ASP A 194 -13.97 -0.82 6.23
CA ASP A 194 -15.07 -1.25 7.11
C ASP A 194 -14.86 -2.68 7.62
N ARG A 195 -14.16 -3.53 6.84
CA ARG A 195 -13.89 -4.91 7.19
C ARG A 195 -12.65 -5.08 8.07
N PHE A 196 -11.58 -4.38 7.75
CA PHE A 196 -10.25 -4.62 8.33
C PHE A 196 -9.68 -3.44 9.15
N GLY A 197 -10.42 -2.34 9.23
CA GLY A 197 -10.03 -1.13 9.95
C GLY A 197 -9.46 -0.04 9.05
N TYR A 198 -9.50 1.20 9.54
CA TYR A 198 -9.06 2.38 8.81
C TYR A 198 -7.57 2.64 9.04
N GLY A 199 -6.72 1.79 8.47
CA GLY A 199 -5.27 1.88 8.58
C GLY A 199 -4.67 2.87 7.60
N GLY A 200 -4.21 2.35 6.47
CA GLY A 200 -3.42 3.09 5.49
C GLY A 200 -4.03 3.21 4.11
N PHE A 201 -3.53 4.18 3.36
CA PHE A 201 -3.76 4.32 1.93
C PHE A 201 -2.44 4.57 1.23
N HIS A 202 -2.28 4.01 0.04
CA HIS A 202 -1.11 4.23 -0.79
C HIS A 202 -1.45 4.78 -2.16
N ASN A 203 -0.66 5.76 -2.57
CA ASN A 203 -0.52 6.22 -3.94
C ASN A 203 0.94 6.65 -4.09
N CYS A 204 1.64 6.13 -5.08
CA CYS A 204 2.98 6.56 -5.44
C CYS A 204 3.02 8.08 -5.67
N GLY A 205 2.04 8.60 -6.42
CA GLY A 205 1.97 9.98 -6.87
C GLY A 205 1.91 10.07 -8.40
N PRO A 206 1.51 11.22 -8.98
CA PRO A 206 1.07 12.44 -8.29
C PRO A 206 -0.25 12.30 -7.51
N HIS A 207 -0.61 13.32 -6.74
CA HIS A 207 -1.68 13.31 -5.74
C HIS A 207 -2.81 14.31 -6.02
N PRO A 208 -3.44 14.31 -7.21
CA PRO A 208 -4.54 15.22 -7.51
C PRO A 208 -5.73 15.04 -6.54
N CYS A 209 -5.82 13.86 -5.89
CA CYS A 209 -6.88 13.47 -4.97
C CYS A 209 -6.49 13.53 -3.48
N ALA A 210 -5.34 14.13 -3.12
CA ALA A 210 -4.81 14.12 -1.75
C ALA A 210 -5.83 14.50 -0.66
N SER A 211 -6.63 15.54 -0.92
CA SER A 211 -7.65 16.03 0.03
C SER A 211 -8.74 15.00 0.36
N ASN A 212 -8.87 13.93 -0.43
CA ASN A 212 -9.96 12.98 -0.36
C ASN A 212 -9.53 11.63 0.24
N TYR A 213 -8.22 11.43 0.51
CA TYR A 213 -7.69 10.15 0.96
C TYR A 213 -8.11 9.76 2.36
N ILE A 214 -8.20 10.69 3.32
CA ILE A 214 -8.29 10.32 4.74
C ILE A 214 -9.70 10.25 5.32
N ASP A 215 -10.68 10.95 4.72
CA ASP A 215 -11.99 11.15 5.35
C ASP A 215 -13.05 10.17 4.84
N TYR A 216 -13.49 9.26 5.69
CA TYR A 216 -14.53 8.26 5.39
C TYR A 216 -15.75 8.43 6.30
N GLY A 217 -16.28 9.65 6.38
CA GLY A 217 -17.40 10.00 7.25
C GLY A 217 -16.95 10.15 8.70
N ASN A 218 -17.45 9.29 9.59
CA ASN A 218 -17.08 9.31 11.02
C ASN A 218 -15.72 8.65 11.30
N ASN A 219 -15.15 7.96 10.32
CA ASN A 219 -13.86 7.29 10.42
C ASN A 219 -12.81 8.03 9.60
N LYS A 220 -11.55 7.90 10.02
CA LYS A 220 -10.39 8.49 9.35
C LYS A 220 -9.27 7.47 9.26
N LEU A 221 -8.54 7.50 8.14
CA LEU A 221 -7.29 6.76 8.01
C LEU A 221 -6.23 7.27 8.99
N LYS A 222 -5.32 6.38 9.37
CA LYS A 222 -4.19 6.65 10.27
C LYS A 222 -2.90 6.93 9.53
N ALA A 223 -2.76 6.40 8.32
CA ALA A 223 -1.54 6.52 7.54
C ALA A 223 -1.81 6.79 6.06
N ILE A 224 -0.90 7.54 5.44
CA ILE A 224 -0.72 7.60 3.99
C ILE A 224 0.70 7.18 3.69
N ASN A 225 0.89 6.31 2.72
CA ASN A 225 2.20 5.93 2.20
C ASN A 225 2.32 6.41 0.74
N CYS A 226 3.45 7.01 0.38
CA CYS A 226 3.69 7.47 -0.99
C CYS A 226 5.16 7.42 -1.39
N SER A 227 5.41 7.39 -2.70
CA SER A 227 6.74 7.51 -3.26
C SER A 227 7.27 8.93 -3.10
N LEU A 228 8.44 9.11 -2.49
CA LEU A 228 9.04 10.44 -2.41
C LEU A 228 9.41 10.94 -3.81
N GLN A 229 9.94 10.09 -4.69
CA GLN A 229 10.31 10.47 -6.06
C GLN A 229 9.15 11.14 -6.81
N TYR A 230 7.95 10.55 -6.78
CA TYR A 230 6.80 11.07 -7.50
C TYR A 230 6.08 12.21 -6.75
N THR A 231 6.19 12.24 -5.42
CA THR A 231 5.52 13.26 -4.59
C THR A 231 6.33 14.55 -4.44
N TYR A 232 7.67 14.49 -4.53
CA TYR A 232 8.54 15.59 -4.09
C TYR A 232 8.26 16.92 -4.79
N LYS A 233 7.90 16.89 -6.09
CA LYS A 233 7.60 18.10 -6.87
C LYS A 233 6.35 18.85 -6.38
N GLU A 234 5.45 18.17 -5.69
CA GLU A 234 4.20 18.73 -5.17
C GLU A 234 4.07 18.58 -3.65
N ILE A 235 5.18 18.34 -2.96
CA ILE A 235 5.21 18.00 -1.54
C ILE A 235 4.50 19.04 -0.66
N GLU A 236 4.57 20.32 -1.02
CA GLU A 236 3.88 21.39 -0.29
C GLU A 236 2.36 21.21 -0.36
N TYR A 237 1.81 21.00 -1.56
CA TYR A 237 0.38 20.78 -1.77
C TYR A 237 -0.09 19.48 -1.11
N PHE A 238 0.69 18.40 -1.27
CA PHE A 238 0.40 17.12 -0.64
C PHE A 238 0.32 17.25 0.89
N MET A 239 1.35 17.82 1.53
CA MET A 239 1.34 18.01 2.98
C MET A 239 0.26 19.01 3.44
N ASP A 240 -0.01 20.07 2.68
CA ASP A 240 -1.09 21.02 3.02
C ASP A 240 -2.48 20.38 3.02
N SER A 241 -2.69 19.34 2.21
CA SER A 241 -3.93 18.55 2.19
C SER A 241 -4.18 17.82 3.52
N PHE A 242 -3.13 17.58 4.33
CA PHE A 242 -3.21 16.88 5.61
C PHE A 242 -2.88 17.78 6.81
N LYS A 243 -2.64 19.08 6.61
CA LYS A 243 -2.18 19.99 7.66
C LYS A 243 -3.07 19.95 8.90
N GLY A 244 -2.45 19.71 10.06
CA GLY A 244 -3.13 19.64 11.36
C GLY A 244 -4.05 18.42 11.54
N ARG A 245 -3.96 17.42 10.66
CA ARG A 245 -4.73 16.18 10.74
C ARG A 245 -3.91 15.12 11.48
N GLU A 246 -4.59 14.24 12.21
CA GLU A 246 -3.98 13.11 12.90
C GLU A 246 -3.75 11.97 11.93
N VAL A 247 -2.73 12.13 11.08
CA VAL A 247 -2.31 11.14 10.08
C VAL A 247 -0.79 11.08 10.01
N ILE A 248 -0.26 9.88 9.83
CA ILE A 248 1.16 9.63 9.58
C ILE A 248 1.39 9.61 8.08
N LEU A 249 2.39 10.36 7.62
CA LEU A 249 2.84 10.34 6.22
C LEU A 249 4.13 9.53 6.12
N TYR A 250 4.03 8.32 5.58
CA TYR A 250 5.18 7.50 5.22
C TYR A 250 5.67 7.88 3.83
N PHE A 251 6.93 8.29 3.73
CA PHE A 251 7.58 8.58 2.45
C PHE A 251 8.53 7.46 2.11
N LEU A 252 8.26 6.72 1.03
CA LEU A 252 9.16 5.71 0.50
C LEU A 252 10.33 6.40 -0.21
N PHE A 253 11.55 6.03 0.16
CA PHE A 253 12.77 6.51 -0.50
C PHE A 253 13.22 5.40 -1.45
N GLU A 254 12.98 5.58 -2.75
CA GLU A 254 13.37 4.63 -3.79
C GLU A 254 14.89 4.60 -4.05
N GLU A 255 15.32 3.68 -4.92
CA GLU A 255 16.72 3.40 -5.29
C GLU A 255 17.52 4.63 -5.72
N GLU A 256 16.86 5.60 -6.34
CA GLU A 256 17.48 6.87 -6.74
C GLU A 256 18.02 7.67 -5.53
N PHE A 257 17.60 7.31 -4.32
CA PHE A 257 18.03 7.88 -3.06
C PHE A 257 19.00 7.00 -2.27
N TYR A 258 19.56 5.92 -2.83
CA TYR A 258 20.60 5.13 -2.16
C TYR A 258 21.85 5.94 -1.77
N ASP A 259 22.00 7.20 -2.23
CA ASP A 259 22.88 8.15 -1.56
C ASP A 259 22.30 8.55 -0.19
N CYS A 260 22.79 7.89 0.86
CA CYS A 260 22.42 8.17 2.25
C CYS A 260 22.52 9.65 2.63
N LYS A 261 23.54 10.37 2.13
CA LYS A 261 23.70 11.79 2.47
C LYS A 261 22.53 12.60 1.91
N ARG A 262 22.15 12.33 0.66
CA ARG A 262 20.99 12.97 0.03
C ARG A 262 19.69 12.58 0.73
N ALA A 263 19.53 11.31 1.11
CA ALA A 263 18.37 10.84 1.85
C ALA A 263 18.22 11.55 3.21
N LEU A 264 19.31 11.74 3.95
CA LEU A 264 19.33 12.49 5.21
C LEU A 264 18.97 13.98 5.03
N GLU A 265 19.47 14.62 3.98
CA GLU A 265 19.11 16.02 3.65
C GLU A 265 17.61 16.15 3.35
N LEU A 266 17.07 15.22 2.55
CA LEU A 266 15.65 15.16 2.25
C LEU A 266 14.80 14.88 3.49
N TYR A 267 15.24 13.98 4.37
CA TYR A 267 14.52 13.73 5.61
C TYR A 267 14.47 14.97 6.51
N ARG A 268 15.58 15.70 6.64
CA ARG A 268 15.58 16.99 7.39
C ARG A 268 14.59 17.99 6.79
N GLU A 269 14.56 18.10 5.47
CA GLU A 269 13.61 18.96 4.77
C GLU A 269 12.15 18.53 5.03
N LEU A 270 11.85 17.22 4.95
CA LEU A 270 10.52 16.69 5.25
C LEU A 270 10.13 16.92 6.71
N ALA A 271 11.06 16.74 7.65
CA ALA A 271 10.84 16.99 9.07
C ALA A 271 10.53 18.47 9.34
N GLU A 272 11.27 19.40 8.73
CA GLU A 272 11.00 20.84 8.84
C GLU A 272 9.59 21.18 8.29
N LYS A 273 9.27 20.74 7.07
CA LYS A 273 7.96 20.97 6.45
C LYS A 273 6.81 20.35 7.23
N GLY A 274 6.98 19.12 7.71
CA GLY A 274 6.01 18.41 8.53
C GLY A 274 5.78 19.11 9.86
N SER A 275 6.84 19.58 10.52
CA SER A 275 6.77 20.33 11.78
C SER A 275 5.97 21.62 11.65
N MET A 276 6.22 22.39 10.59
CA MET A 276 5.46 23.61 10.27
C MET A 276 3.96 23.36 10.05
N ARG A 277 3.60 22.13 9.70
CA ARG A 277 2.22 21.70 9.40
C ARG A 277 1.59 20.86 10.50
N ASN A 278 2.31 20.60 11.58
CA ASN A 278 1.91 19.68 12.66
C ASN A 278 1.49 18.32 12.08
N LEU A 279 2.37 17.75 11.26
CA LEU A 279 2.23 16.43 10.65
C LEU A 279 3.32 15.52 11.16
N VAL A 280 3.08 14.21 11.19
CA VAL A 280 4.14 13.21 11.45
C VAL A 280 4.59 12.67 10.11
N CYS A 281 5.87 12.82 9.78
CA CYS A 281 6.45 12.37 8.52
C CYS A 281 7.54 11.35 8.82
N ILE A 282 7.40 10.13 8.31
CA ILE A 282 8.32 9.02 8.58
C ILE A 282 8.98 8.62 7.26
N PRO A 283 10.33 8.66 7.17
CA PRO A 283 11.04 8.15 6.02
C PRO A 283 11.08 6.62 6.08
N SER A 284 10.77 5.98 4.97
CA SER A 284 10.98 4.55 4.76
C SER A 284 12.15 4.37 3.82
N TYR A 285 13.34 4.18 4.40
CA TYR A 285 14.61 4.08 3.68
C TYR A 285 15.12 2.63 3.66
N PRO A 286 15.13 1.94 2.51
CA PRO A 286 15.61 0.57 2.41
C PRO A 286 17.14 0.51 2.56
N LEU A 287 17.62 -0.44 3.37
CA LEU A 287 19.03 -0.72 3.56
C LEU A 287 19.31 -2.17 3.15
N ASP A 288 20.13 -2.35 2.10
CA ASP A 288 20.55 -3.67 1.62
C ASP A 288 21.92 -4.06 2.20
N SER A 289 21.95 -5.20 2.89
CA SER A 289 23.18 -5.82 3.41
C SER A 289 24.18 -6.26 2.31
N SER A 290 23.75 -6.36 1.05
CA SER A 290 24.64 -6.61 -0.09
C SER A 290 25.45 -5.37 -0.47
N VAL A 291 24.95 -4.18 -0.11
CA VAL A 291 25.54 -2.88 -0.41
C VAL A 291 26.26 -2.30 0.81
N TYR A 292 25.66 -2.42 2.00
CA TYR A 292 26.15 -1.83 3.24
C TYR A 292 26.60 -2.89 4.24
N SER A 293 27.72 -2.63 4.91
CA SER A 293 28.15 -3.40 6.07
C SER A 293 27.25 -3.15 7.30
N ASP A 294 27.23 -4.09 8.26
CA ASP A 294 26.52 -3.93 9.54
C ASP A 294 26.91 -2.62 10.27
N SER A 295 28.16 -2.16 10.16
CA SER A 295 28.61 -0.88 10.72
C SER A 295 28.03 0.33 9.99
N GLU A 296 27.99 0.31 8.65
CA GLU A 296 27.42 1.41 7.87
C GLU A 296 25.92 1.52 8.12
N ILE A 297 25.20 0.39 8.16
CA ILE A 297 23.76 0.36 8.51
C ILE A 297 23.51 1.05 9.86
N ARG A 298 24.36 0.77 10.86
CA ARG A 298 24.27 1.41 12.20
C ARG A 298 24.54 2.90 12.16
N ASP A 299 25.56 3.32 11.42
CA ASP A 299 25.91 4.74 11.29
C ASP A 299 24.78 5.50 10.59
N ILE A 300 24.24 4.94 9.49
CA ILE A 300 23.09 5.49 8.77
C ILE A 300 21.88 5.61 9.70
N TYR A 301 21.52 4.52 10.39
CA TYR A 301 20.42 4.50 11.36
C TYR A 301 20.59 5.60 12.42
N ASN A 302 21.78 5.74 13.02
CA ASN A 302 22.03 6.75 14.05
C ASN A 302 21.90 8.19 13.52
N GLU A 303 22.26 8.44 12.26
CA GLU A 303 22.06 9.76 11.64
C GLU A 303 20.58 10.08 11.40
N PHE A 304 19.79 9.09 10.94
CA PHE A 304 18.35 9.24 10.83
C PHE A 304 17.70 9.44 12.20
N LEU A 305 18.12 8.69 13.21
CA LEU A 305 17.61 8.79 14.58
C LEU A 305 17.80 10.19 15.16
N LYS A 306 18.95 10.83 14.93
CA LYS A 306 19.20 12.22 15.36
C LYS A 306 18.16 13.17 14.77
N VAL A 307 17.90 13.07 13.47
CA VAL A 307 16.87 13.88 12.80
C VAL A 307 15.48 13.60 13.38
N SER A 308 15.15 12.34 13.65
CA SER A 308 13.86 11.96 14.27
C SER A 308 13.69 12.53 15.67
N ILE A 309 14.74 12.56 16.49
CA ILE A 309 14.71 13.14 17.85
C ILE A 309 14.49 14.66 17.76
N ASP A 310 15.28 15.36 16.95
CA ASP A 310 15.13 16.80 16.74
C ASP A 310 13.74 17.15 16.19
N TYR A 311 13.25 16.33 15.27
CA TYR A 311 11.93 16.49 14.67
C TYR A 311 10.81 16.35 15.69
N LYS A 312 10.83 15.27 16.50
CA LYS A 312 9.88 15.03 17.58
C LYS A 312 9.80 16.24 18.52
N ASP A 313 10.93 16.80 18.93
CA ASP A 313 10.97 17.94 19.85
C ASP A 313 10.43 19.24 19.22
N SER A 314 10.48 19.35 17.90
CA SER A 314 9.91 20.47 17.15
C SER A 314 8.38 20.37 16.97
N LEU A 315 7.82 19.16 17.05
CA LEU A 315 6.40 18.93 16.82
C LEU A 315 5.56 19.52 17.96
N LYS A 316 4.60 20.37 17.60
CA LYS A 316 3.64 20.98 18.54
C LYS A 316 2.43 20.07 18.76
N LEU A 317 2.65 18.77 18.89
CA LEU A 317 1.58 17.82 19.13
C LEU A 317 0.99 18.06 20.52
N LYS A 318 -0.27 18.51 20.58
CA LYS A 318 -1.02 18.51 21.83
C LYS A 318 -1.33 17.06 22.15
N ALA A 319 -0.60 16.48 23.10
CA ALA A 319 -0.89 15.17 23.65
C ALA A 319 -2.26 15.18 24.33
N ASN A 320 -3.32 14.91 23.57
CA ASN A 320 -4.66 14.62 24.06
C ASN A 320 -5.11 13.33 23.38
N ASN A 321 -4.80 12.19 24.00
CA ASN A 321 -5.31 10.84 23.72
C ASN A 321 -4.89 10.19 22.39
N LEU A 322 -3.63 9.75 22.28
CA LEU A 322 -3.30 8.54 21.51
C LEU A 322 -3.44 7.31 22.41
#